data_AF-A0A3L6T1H6-F1
#
_entry.id   AF-A0A3L6T1H6-F1
#
_cell.length_a   1.000
_cell.length_b   1.000
_cell.length_c   1.000
_cell.angle_alpha   90.00
_cell.angle_beta   90.00
_cell.angle_gamma   90.00
#
_symmetry.space_group_name_H-M   'P 1'
#
loop_
_entity.id
_entity.type
_entity.pdbx_description
1 polymer ?
#
loop_
_entity_poly.entity_id
_entity_poly.type
_entity_poly.pdbx_seq_one_letter_code
_entity_poly.pdbx_strand_id
1 'polypeptide(L)'
;MNKGYLDEQFCQIEDLQDEASPNFTEEVVSLFFEDSARLMTNIEQAIIGASRMKNECTSFRNSCGDENAEGCMRSFQKVKREHGVLRQKLESYFQLLRQASPAETATRPRGA
;
A
#
# COMPACT_ATOMS: atom_id res chain seq x y z
N MET A 1 14.59 2.35 22.62
CA MET A 1 13.54 2.32 21.59
C MET A 1 12.78 3.64 21.56
N ASN A 2 12.53 4.21 20.38
CA ASN A 2 11.74 5.43 20.24
C ASN A 2 10.26 5.15 20.55
N LYS A 3 9.70 5.90 21.49
CA LYS A 3 8.33 5.72 21.98
C LYS A 3 7.34 6.01 20.84
N GLY A 4 6.53 5.01 20.44
CA GLY A 4 5.48 5.13 19.42
C GLY A 4 5.76 4.47 18.06
N TYR A 5 6.92 3.82 17.87
CA TYR A 5 7.25 3.11 16.63
C TYR A 5 6.94 1.62 16.67
N LEU A 6 7.11 1.01 17.84
CA LEU A 6 6.92 -0.41 18.12
C LEU A 6 5.90 -0.51 19.24
N ASP A 7 4.91 -1.37 19.06
CA ASP A 7 3.89 -1.67 20.06
C ASP A 7 4.15 -3.03 20.72
N GLU A 8 3.22 -3.47 21.55
CA GLU A 8 3.32 -4.73 22.30
C GLU A 8 3.46 -5.97 21.38
N GLN A 9 3.10 -5.89 20.10
CA GLN A 9 3.32 -7.02 19.17
C GLN A 9 4.79 -7.18 18.83
N PHE A 10 5.57 -6.10 18.74
CA PHE A 10 7.00 -6.22 18.48
C PHE A 10 7.74 -6.84 19.66
N CYS A 11 7.36 -6.45 20.89
CA CYS A 11 7.92 -7.06 22.10
C CYS A 11 7.68 -8.57 22.15
N GLN A 12 6.51 -9.04 21.70
CA GLN A 12 6.23 -10.48 21.61
C GLN A 12 7.16 -11.20 20.61
N ILE A 13 7.58 -10.54 19.54
CA ILE A 13 8.54 -11.11 18.57
C ILE A 13 9.93 -11.18 19.19
N GLU A 14 10.35 -10.15 19.94
CA GLU A 14 11.62 -10.15 20.67
C GLU A 14 11.66 -11.25 21.75
N ASP A 15 10.56 -11.46 22.47
CA ASP A 15 10.46 -12.50 23.52
C ASP A 15 10.60 -13.93 22.98
N LEU A 16 10.41 -14.14 21.67
CA LEU A 16 10.58 -15.44 21.01
C LEU A 16 12.04 -15.72 20.62
N GLN A 17 12.93 -14.74 20.71
CA GLN A 17 14.34 -14.91 20.41
C GLN A 17 15.09 -15.55 21.59
N ASP A 18 15.85 -16.62 21.31
CA ASP A 18 16.65 -17.32 22.31
C ASP A 18 18.07 -17.66 21.83
N GLU A 19 18.88 -18.28 22.69
CA GLU A 19 20.27 -18.68 22.38
C GLU A 19 20.36 -19.70 21.22
N ALA A 20 19.28 -20.44 20.93
CA ALA A 20 19.22 -21.39 19.82
C ALA A 20 18.83 -20.71 18.49
N SER A 21 18.22 -19.51 18.56
CA SER A 21 17.71 -18.75 17.42
C SER A 21 18.02 -17.25 17.55
N PRO A 22 19.31 -16.87 17.65
CA PRO A 22 19.72 -15.52 18.05
C PRO A 22 19.34 -14.40 17.05
N ASN A 23 18.92 -14.75 15.83
CA ASN A 23 18.56 -13.80 14.78
C ASN A 23 17.07 -13.80 14.44
N PHE A 24 16.23 -14.49 15.22
CA PHE A 24 14.81 -14.66 14.92
C PHE A 24 14.08 -13.34 14.64
N THR A 25 14.28 -12.33 15.50
CA THR A 25 13.65 -11.01 15.33
C THR A 25 14.07 -10.34 14.03
N GLU A 26 15.36 -10.41 13.71
CA GLU A 26 15.93 -9.85 12.47
C GLU A 26 15.36 -10.56 11.24
N GLU A 27 15.24 -11.87 11.26
CA GLU A 27 14.65 -12.67 10.17
C GLU A 27 13.18 -12.32 9.96
N VAL A 28 12.39 -12.20 11.02
CA VAL A 28 10.97 -11.82 10.93
C VAL A 28 10.80 -10.42 10.36
N VAL A 29 11.62 -9.46 10.80
CA VAL A 29 11.59 -8.08 10.29
C VAL A 29 12.03 -8.04 8.82
N SER A 30 13.06 -8.79 8.46
CA SER A 30 13.54 -8.91 7.08
C SER A 30 12.47 -9.50 6.16
N LEU A 31 11.83 -10.59 6.59
CA LEU A 31 10.73 -11.22 5.85
C LEU A 31 9.54 -10.27 5.67
N PHE A 32 9.19 -9.48 6.70
CA PHE A 32 8.15 -8.46 6.60
C PHE A 32 8.48 -7.41 5.51
N PHE A 33 9.73 -6.95 5.44
CA PHE A 33 10.13 -5.98 4.43
C PHE A 33 10.17 -6.56 3.02
N GLU A 34 10.61 -7.81 2.85
CA GLU A 34 10.56 -8.52 1.57
C GLU A 34 9.12 -8.69 1.06
N ASP A 35 8.22 -9.14 1.94
CA ASP A 35 6.80 -9.29 1.62
C ASP A 35 6.14 -7.94 1.28
N SER A 36 6.51 -6.89 2.01
CA SER A 36 6.05 -5.52 1.73
C SER A 36 6.50 -5.03 0.36
N ALA A 37 7.75 -5.29 -0.03
CA ALA A 37 8.27 -4.92 -1.35
C ALA A 37 7.55 -5.66 -2.50
N ARG A 38 7.22 -6.94 -2.29
CA ARG A 38 6.43 -7.74 -3.23
C ARG A 38 5.00 -7.22 -3.38
N LEU A 39 4.34 -6.93 -2.25
CA LEU A 39 3.00 -6.34 -2.25
C LEU A 39 2.97 -5.01 -3.01
N MET A 40 4.00 -4.18 -2.84
CA MET A 40 4.08 -2.90 -3.55
C MET A 40 4.25 -3.05 -5.06
N THR A 41 5.03 -4.04 -5.50
CA THR A 41 5.12 -4.37 -6.93
C THR A 41 3.76 -4.77 -7.50
N ASN A 42 2.98 -5.55 -6.74
CA ASN A 42 1.61 -5.93 -7.16
C ASN A 42 0.68 -4.72 -7.25
N ILE A 43 0.79 -3.77 -6.31
CA ILE A 43 0.04 -2.51 -6.34
C ILE A 43 0.42 -1.67 -7.57
N GLU A 44 1.70 -1.55 -7.89
CA GLU A 44 2.17 -0.84 -9.10
C GLU A 44 1.59 -1.45 -10.39
N GLN A 45 1.53 -2.78 -10.48
CA GLN A 45 0.96 -3.49 -11.63
C GLN A 45 -0.56 -3.32 -11.73
N ALA A 46 -1.26 -3.32 -10.60
CA ALA A 46 -2.72 -3.22 -10.57
C ALA A 46 -3.24 -1.82 -10.92
N ILE A 47 -2.43 -0.77 -10.75
CA ILE A 47 -2.87 0.61 -10.93
C ILE A 47 -2.40 1.16 -12.29
N ILE A 48 -3.17 0.85 -13.34
CA ILE A 48 -2.96 1.39 -14.68
C ILE A 48 -3.15 2.92 -14.65
N GLY A 49 -2.08 3.67 -14.93
CA GLY A 49 -2.12 5.12 -15.13
C GLY A 49 -1.87 6.00 -13.89
N ALA A 50 -1.64 5.45 -12.69
CA ALA A 50 -1.27 6.27 -11.52
C ALA A 50 0.25 6.48 -11.42
N SER A 51 0.79 7.27 -12.35
CA SER A 51 2.24 7.57 -12.42
C SER A 51 2.83 8.05 -11.10
N ARG A 52 2.11 8.87 -10.34
CA ARG A 52 2.53 9.33 -9.00
C ARG A 52 2.62 8.20 -7.98
N MET A 53 1.61 7.34 -7.92
CA MET A 53 1.62 6.18 -7.01
C MET A 53 2.79 5.25 -7.33
N LYS A 54 3.02 5.00 -8.62
CA LYS A 54 4.15 4.20 -9.09
C LYS A 54 5.50 4.78 -8.66
N ASN A 55 5.70 6.09 -8.82
CA ASN A 55 6.95 6.73 -8.42
C ASN A 55 7.22 6.62 -6.91
N GLU A 56 6.20 6.82 -6.07
CA GLU A 56 6.36 6.69 -4.62
C GLU A 56 6.63 5.23 -4.22
N CYS A 57 5.98 4.26 -4.88
CA CYS A 57 6.25 2.85 -4.66
C CYS A 57 7.69 2.47 -5.02
N THR A 58 8.19 2.95 -6.15
CA THR A 58 9.58 2.75 -6.57
C THR A 58 10.56 3.40 -5.58
N SER A 59 10.27 4.62 -5.09
CA SER A 59 11.10 5.30 -4.08
C SER A 59 11.18 4.52 -2.77
N PHE A 60 10.08 3.95 -2.31
CA PHE A 60 10.08 3.11 -1.11
C PHE A 60 10.85 1.82 -1.31
N ARG A 61 10.66 1.13 -2.46
CA ARG A 61 11.39 -0.10 -2.77
C ARG A 61 12.90 0.11 -2.75
N ASN A 62 13.37 1.22 -3.33
CA ASN A 62 14.79 1.57 -3.31
C ASN A 62 15.28 1.82 -1.88
N SER A 63 14.49 2.56 -1.07
CA SER A 63 14.84 2.80 0.34
C SER A 63 14.96 1.51 1.16
N CYS A 64 14.12 0.52 0.88
CA CYS A 64 14.21 -0.81 1.51
C CYS A 64 15.46 -1.57 1.08
N GLY A 65 15.81 -1.52 -0.21
CA GLY A 65 17.02 -2.15 -0.72
C GLY A 65 18.32 -1.55 -0.15
N ASP A 66 18.27 -0.26 0.23
CA ASP A 66 19.40 0.44 0.87
C ASP A 66 19.44 0.25 2.40
N GLU A 67 18.57 -0.60 2.98
CA GLU A 67 18.42 -0.81 4.43
C GLU A 67 18.22 0.50 5.24
N ASN A 68 17.67 1.53 4.59
CA ASN A 68 17.52 2.87 5.17
C ASN A 68 16.16 3.01 5.88
N ALA A 69 16.09 2.63 7.16
CA ALA A 69 14.85 2.65 7.94
C ALA A 69 14.11 4.01 7.95
N GLU A 70 14.83 5.13 8.07
CA GLU A 70 14.23 6.46 8.03
C GLU A 70 13.70 6.80 6.62
N GLY A 71 14.44 6.41 5.58
CA GLY A 71 14.05 6.49 4.18
C GLY A 71 12.79 5.68 3.88
N CYS A 72 12.73 4.42 4.35
CA CYS A 72 11.56 3.55 4.26
C CYS A 72 10.35 4.20 4.92
N MET A 73 10.48 4.67 6.15
CA MET A 73 9.37 5.31 6.88
C MET A 73 8.82 6.53 6.12
N ARG A 74 9.71 7.43 5.66
CA ARG A 74 9.30 8.61 4.88
C ARG A 74 8.62 8.24 3.58
N SER A 75 9.21 7.32 2.81
CA SER A 75 8.67 6.90 1.51
C SER A 75 7.34 6.16 1.68
N PHE A 76 7.17 5.35 2.73
CA PHE A 76 5.92 4.66 3.03
C PHE A 76 4.78 5.63 3.35
N GLN A 77 5.05 6.68 4.12
CA GLN A 77 4.06 7.72 4.41
C GLN A 77 3.57 8.41 3.13
N LYS A 78 4.45 8.60 2.13
CA LYS A 78 4.07 9.14 0.82
C LYS A 78 3.21 8.17 0.02
N VAL A 79 3.56 6.89 -0.01
CA VAL A 79 2.76 5.82 -0.63
C VAL A 79 1.34 5.80 -0.03
N LYS A 80 1.21 5.83 1.30
CA LYS A 80 -0.11 5.90 1.98
C LYS A 80 -0.92 7.12 1.56
N ARG A 81 -0.27 8.29 1.47
CA ARG A 81 -0.92 9.54 1.05
C ARG A 81 -1.40 9.46 -0.39
N GLU A 82 -0.53 9.10 -1.33
CA GLU A 82 -0.88 9.05 -2.76
C GLU A 82 -1.92 7.96 -3.04
N HIS A 83 -1.89 6.83 -2.32
CA HIS A 83 -2.97 5.84 -2.37
C HIS A 83 -4.33 6.44 -1.98
N GLY A 84 -4.39 7.19 -0.88
CA GLY A 84 -5.61 7.88 -0.45
C GLY A 84 -6.11 8.91 -1.48
N VAL A 85 -5.19 9.71 -2.04
CA VAL A 85 -5.51 10.70 -3.07
C VAL A 85 -6.03 10.02 -4.35
N LEU A 86 -5.35 8.96 -4.80
CA LEU A 86 -5.77 8.21 -5.97
C LEU A 86 -7.15 7.61 -5.77
N ARG A 87 -7.40 6.98 -4.62
CA ARG A 87 -8.71 6.43 -4.27
C ARG A 87 -9.79 7.51 -4.37
N GLN A 88 -9.58 8.67 -3.75
CA GLN A 88 -10.54 9.78 -3.80
C GLN A 88 -10.80 10.26 -5.23
N LYS A 89 -9.75 10.37 -6.07
CA LYS A 89 -9.87 10.76 -7.48
C LYS A 89 -10.67 9.75 -8.29
N LEU A 90 -10.43 8.46 -8.10
CA LEU A 90 -11.18 7.39 -8.76
C LEU A 90 -12.64 7.38 -8.31
N GLU A 91 -12.90 7.50 -7.01
CA GLU A 91 -14.26 7.59 -6.47
C GLU A 91 -15.01 8.79 -7.08
N SER A 92 -14.37 9.96 -7.13
CA SER A 92 -14.93 11.17 -7.77
C SER A 92 -15.20 10.96 -9.26
N TYR A 93 -14.26 10.35 -9.98
CA TYR A 93 -14.41 10.04 -11.40
C TYR A 93 -15.61 9.11 -11.66
N PHE A 94 -15.74 8.03 -10.89
CA PHE A 94 -16.88 7.11 -11.02
C PHE A 94 -18.21 7.73 -10.58
N GLN A 95 -18.19 8.71 -9.67
CA GLN A 95 -19.39 9.48 -9.32
C GLN A 95 -19.82 10.36 -10.50
N LEU A 96 -18.89 11.04 -11.17
CA LEU A 96 -19.18 11.83 -12.37
C LEU A 96 -19.72 10.98 -13.52
N LEU A 97 -19.13 9.80 -13.77
CA LEU A 97 -19.63 8.86 -14.79
C LEU A 97 -21.08 8.42 -14.52
N ARG A 98 -21.45 8.18 -13.26
CA ARG A 98 -22.81 7.82 -12.87
C ARG A 98 -23.81 8.95 -13.09
N GLN A 99 -23.40 10.20 -12.85
CA GLN A 99 -24.25 11.39 -13.04
C GLN A 99 -24.37 11.79 -14.51
N ALA A 100 -23.35 11.51 -15.32
CA ALA A 100 -23.31 11.79 -16.75
C ALA A 100 -24.11 10.78 -17.60
N SER A 101 -24.70 9.75 -16.99
CA SER A 101 -25.58 8.80 -17.68
C SER A 101 -27.04 9.19 -17.42
N PRO A 102 -27.78 9.77 -18.39
CA PRO A 102 -29.22 9.92 -18.25
C PRO A 102 -29.83 8.53 -18.32
N ALA A 103 -30.64 8.19 -17.31
CA ALA A 103 -31.51 7.04 -17.37
C ALA A 103 -32.65 7.27 -18.39
N GLU A 104 -32.36 7.21 -19.70
CA GLU A 104 -33.35 7.09 -20.78
C GLU A 104 -32.71 6.27 -21.90
N THR A 105 -33.12 5.02 -22.14
CA THR A 105 -34.36 4.73 -22.87
C THR A 105 -35.09 3.53 -22.26
N ALA A 106 -36.07 3.83 -21.42
CA ALA A 106 -37.23 2.99 -21.23
C ALA A 106 -38.21 3.23 -22.40
N THR A 107 -38.06 2.51 -23.51
CA THR A 107 -39.15 2.32 -24.47
C THR A 107 -39.13 0.89 -25.00
N ARG A 108 -39.74 -0.01 -24.22
CA ARG A 108 -40.21 -1.29 -24.72
C ARG A 108 -41.55 -1.04 -25.42
N PRO A 109 -41.68 -1.28 -26.74
CA PRO A 109 -42.96 -1.12 -27.42
C PRO A 109 -43.95 -2.15 -26.89
N ARG A 110 -45.17 -1.71 -26.62
CA ARG A 110 -46.32 -2.53 -26.28
C ARG A 110 -46.96 -2.97 -27.61
N GLY A 111 -47.03 -4.28 -27.85
CA GLY A 111 -47.97 -4.91 -28.79
C GLY A 111 -47.48 -5.20 -30.21
N ALA A 112 -47.38 -6.49 -30.54
CA ALA A 112 -48.21 -7.15 -31.55
C ALA A 112 -48.37 -8.62 -31.14
#